data_AF-A0AAX2IWT0-F1
#
_entry.id   AF-A0AAX2IWT0-F1
#
_cell.length_a   1.000
_cell.length_b   1.000
_cell.length_c   1.000
_cell.angle_alpha   90.00
_cell.angle_beta   90.00
_cell.angle_gamma   90.00
#
_symmetry.space_group_name_H-M   'P 1'
#
loop_
_entity.id
_entity.type
_entity.pdbx_description
1 polymer ?
#
loop_
_entity_poly.entity_id
_entity_poly.type
_entity_poly.pdbx_seq_one_letter_code
_entity_poly.pdbx_strand_id
1 'polypeptide(L)'
;MSSFKHSCEKIDISLAHNVLTICPKNREALQKITTLFNNLYILYFIGGIPNITYDDMDQIQINIKYSQQITDTKLKNTLLSFVNSELISQDEEEIFLNELEHTKTSFTTQFNTELENIRKKAEELSRKAEVDPYHYESASKAANRLHQELLIASQLYFYHKTPEAYENFKETCQREIERARPVLEQHRGWKPLLVNVGAAIIGLGVLYLLAASINYYKTEGRHFFFHFETDSLQKLENLNIAQAQVLKV
;
A
#
# COMPACT_ATOMS: atom_id res chain seq x y z
N MET A 1 -16.98 -16.52 -32.27
CA MET A 1 -15.71 -16.21 -31.57
C MET A 1 -15.78 -14.75 -31.20
N SER A 2 -16.74 -14.39 -30.35
CA SER A 2 -16.73 -14.40 -28.88
C SER A 2 -16.23 -13.07 -28.35
N SER A 3 -17.18 -12.12 -28.32
CA SER A 3 -17.03 -10.81 -27.69
C SER A 3 -16.98 -11.02 -26.18
N PHE A 4 -15.81 -11.35 -25.64
CA PHE A 4 -15.56 -11.57 -24.22
C PHE A 4 -15.22 -10.31 -23.43
N LYS A 5 -15.37 -9.14 -24.06
CA LYS A 5 -14.78 -7.89 -23.57
C LYS A 5 -15.06 -7.60 -22.09
N HIS A 6 -16.18 -8.08 -21.56
CA HIS A 6 -16.77 -7.66 -20.30
C HIS A 6 -17.39 -8.88 -19.60
N SER A 7 -16.64 -9.78 -18.95
CA SER A 7 -17.23 -10.91 -18.16
C SER A 7 -17.33 -10.64 -16.65
N CYS A 8 -16.56 -9.69 -16.11
CA CYS A 8 -16.59 -9.29 -14.70
C CYS A 8 -17.06 -7.84 -14.52
N GLU A 9 -17.97 -7.58 -13.59
CA GLU A 9 -18.33 -6.22 -13.17
C GLU A 9 -17.19 -5.57 -12.42
N LYS A 10 -16.51 -6.39 -11.61
CA LYS A 10 -15.44 -5.99 -10.72
C LYS A 10 -14.42 -7.11 -10.56
N ILE A 11 -13.14 -6.76 -10.48
CA ILE A 11 -12.09 -7.64 -9.97
C ILE A 11 -11.34 -6.86 -8.90
N ASP A 12 -11.36 -7.33 -7.65
CA ASP A 12 -10.61 -6.76 -6.54
C ASP A 12 -9.43 -7.63 -6.18
N ILE A 13 -8.29 -7.03 -5.93
CA ILE A 13 -7.09 -7.70 -5.45
C ILE A 13 -6.65 -7.02 -4.17
N SER A 14 -6.83 -7.69 -3.04
CA SER A 14 -6.33 -7.27 -1.73
C SER A 14 -5.01 -7.98 -1.43
N LEU A 15 -3.91 -7.26 -1.54
CA LEU A 15 -2.58 -7.77 -1.21
C LEU A 15 -2.45 -8.03 0.30
N ALA A 16 -3.14 -7.26 1.15
CA ALA A 16 -3.12 -7.39 2.60
C ALA A 16 -3.82 -8.67 3.05
N HIS A 17 -4.99 -8.93 2.50
CA HIS A 17 -5.77 -10.11 2.86
C HIS A 17 -5.34 -11.35 2.09
N ASN A 18 -4.44 -11.20 1.10
CA ASN A 18 -4.08 -12.25 0.14
C ASN A 18 -5.34 -12.84 -0.50
N VAL A 19 -6.27 -11.96 -0.90
CA VAL A 19 -7.55 -12.32 -1.49
C VAL A 19 -7.71 -11.61 -2.82
N LEU A 20 -8.15 -12.36 -3.81
CA LEU A 20 -8.64 -11.89 -5.09
C LEU A 20 -10.15 -12.16 -5.13
N THR A 21 -10.95 -11.14 -5.41
CA THR A 21 -12.40 -11.23 -5.53
C THR A 21 -12.80 -10.90 -6.96
N ILE A 22 -13.59 -11.77 -7.58
CA ILE A 22 -14.12 -11.55 -8.92
C ILE A 22 -15.64 -11.49 -8.84
N CYS A 23 -16.23 -10.40 -9.30
CA CYS A 23 -17.68 -10.21 -9.37
C CYS A 23 -18.14 -10.43 -10.83
N PRO A 24 -18.65 -11.63 -11.19
CA PRO A 24 -19.25 -11.86 -12.50
C PRO A 24 -20.52 -11.02 -12.72
N LYS A 25 -20.74 -10.55 -13.95
CA LYS A 25 -21.92 -9.74 -14.32
C LYS A 25 -23.20 -10.53 -14.48
N ASN A 26 -23.08 -11.81 -14.74
CA ASN A 26 -24.22 -12.68 -14.95
C ASN A 26 -23.81 -14.15 -14.78
N ARG A 27 -24.82 -15.02 -14.84
CA ARG A 27 -24.64 -16.46 -14.67
C ARG A 27 -23.76 -17.10 -15.74
N GLU A 28 -23.79 -16.59 -16.97
CA GLU A 28 -22.95 -17.09 -18.06
C GLU A 28 -21.47 -16.78 -17.81
N ALA A 29 -21.17 -15.55 -17.37
CA ALA A 29 -19.83 -15.17 -16.94
C ALA A 29 -19.35 -16.00 -15.75
N LEU A 30 -20.21 -16.24 -14.76
CA LEU A 30 -19.90 -17.13 -13.63
C LEU A 30 -19.52 -18.53 -14.11
N GLN A 31 -20.26 -19.13 -15.05
CA GLN A 31 -19.95 -20.45 -15.61
C GLN A 31 -18.60 -20.46 -16.33
N LYS A 32 -18.28 -19.40 -17.07
CA LYS A 32 -16.99 -19.26 -17.76
C LYS A 32 -15.83 -19.15 -16.77
N ILE A 33 -15.96 -18.27 -15.77
CA ILE A 33 -14.93 -18.06 -14.74
C ILE A 33 -14.74 -19.33 -13.87
N THR A 34 -15.82 -20.03 -13.52
CA THR A 34 -15.69 -21.31 -12.80
C THR A 34 -15.04 -22.39 -13.65
N THR A 35 -15.31 -22.43 -14.96
CA THR A 35 -14.60 -23.31 -15.90
C THR A 35 -13.10 -22.99 -15.96
N LEU A 36 -12.74 -21.72 -15.94
CA LEU A 36 -11.35 -21.28 -15.86
C LEU A 36 -10.65 -21.86 -14.63
N PHE A 37 -11.29 -21.75 -13.46
CA PHE A 37 -10.71 -22.26 -12.22
C PHE A 37 -10.81 -23.77 -12.04
N ASN A 38 -11.58 -24.48 -12.87
CA ASN A 38 -11.53 -25.94 -12.91
C ASN A 38 -10.29 -26.46 -13.67
N ASN A 39 -9.56 -25.59 -14.37
CA ASN A 39 -8.29 -25.94 -14.97
C ASN A 39 -7.19 -25.98 -13.88
N LEU A 40 -6.74 -27.20 -13.57
CA LEU A 40 -5.65 -27.48 -12.61
C LEU A 40 -4.37 -26.68 -12.88
N TYR A 41 -4.06 -26.39 -14.15
CA TYR A 41 -2.91 -25.55 -14.51
C TYR A 41 -3.10 -24.13 -13.98
N ILE A 42 -4.30 -23.57 -14.13
CA ILE A 42 -4.61 -22.21 -13.68
C ILE A 42 -4.65 -22.14 -12.16
N LEU A 43 -5.23 -23.14 -11.50
CA LEU A 43 -5.18 -23.26 -10.03
C LEU A 43 -3.75 -23.31 -9.50
N TYR A 44 -2.83 -23.97 -10.22
CA TYR A 44 -1.42 -24.01 -9.84
C TYR A 44 -0.77 -22.61 -9.93
N PHE A 45 -1.02 -21.87 -11.01
CA PHE A 45 -0.47 -20.50 -11.17
C PHE A 45 -1.05 -19.50 -10.17
N ILE A 46 -2.35 -19.61 -9.89
CA ILE A 46 -3.04 -18.75 -8.92
C ILE A 46 -2.66 -19.17 -7.49
N GLY A 47 -2.50 -20.46 -7.20
CA GLY A 47 -2.06 -20.95 -5.90
C GLY A 47 -3.02 -20.61 -4.74
N GLY A 48 -4.31 -20.58 -5.04
CA GLY A 48 -5.42 -20.37 -4.10
C GLY A 48 -6.64 -21.19 -4.52
N ILE A 49 -7.54 -21.46 -3.57
CA ILE A 49 -8.78 -22.20 -3.82
C ILE A 49 -9.91 -21.18 -4.00
N PRO A 50 -10.63 -21.18 -5.13
CA PRO A 50 -11.79 -20.32 -5.33
C PRO A 50 -12.94 -20.78 -4.43
N ASN A 51 -13.56 -19.83 -3.74
CA ASN A 51 -14.79 -19.99 -2.98
C ASN A 51 -15.86 -19.06 -3.53
N ILE A 52 -17.06 -19.57 -3.76
CA ILE A 52 -18.18 -18.75 -4.24
C ILE A 52 -18.97 -18.29 -3.03
N THR A 53 -19.14 -16.98 -2.90
CA THR A 53 -19.93 -16.35 -1.83
C THR A 53 -20.90 -15.34 -2.43
N TYR A 54 -21.72 -14.74 -1.58
CA TYR A 54 -22.61 -13.64 -1.92
C TYR A 54 -22.20 -12.41 -1.10
N ASP A 55 -22.30 -11.23 -1.70
CA ASP A 55 -22.12 -9.97 -0.97
C ASP A 55 -23.42 -9.51 -0.26
N ASP A 56 -23.35 -8.39 0.45
CA ASP A 56 -24.49 -7.84 1.20
C ASP A 56 -25.69 -7.47 0.31
N MET A 57 -25.49 -7.40 -1.01
CA MET A 57 -26.51 -7.11 -2.02
C MET A 57 -26.94 -8.37 -2.79
N ASP A 58 -26.62 -9.56 -2.27
CA ASP A 58 -26.85 -10.87 -2.87
C ASP A 58 -26.15 -11.06 -4.25
N GLN A 59 -25.11 -10.28 -4.55
CA GLN A 59 -24.33 -10.46 -5.77
C GLN A 59 -23.29 -11.57 -5.60
N ILE A 60 -23.15 -12.40 -6.62
CA ILE A 60 -22.20 -13.52 -6.62
C ILE A 60 -20.78 -12.98 -6.65
N GLN A 61 -19.94 -13.49 -5.76
CA GLN A 61 -18.51 -13.21 -5.71
C GLN A 61 -17.73 -14.52 -5.76
N ILE A 62 -16.60 -14.50 -6.47
CA ILE A 62 -15.62 -15.59 -6.45
C ILE A 62 -14.40 -15.09 -5.71
N ASN A 63 -14.20 -15.60 -4.50
CA ASN A 63 -13.11 -15.24 -3.60
C ASN A 63 -12.02 -16.29 -3.66
N ILE A 64 -10.82 -15.87 -4.02
CA ILE A 64 -9.63 -16.71 -4.08
C ILE A 64 -8.70 -16.25 -2.98
N LYS A 65 -8.58 -17.09 -1.94
CA LYS A 65 -7.61 -16.87 -0.86
C LYS A 65 -6.31 -17.58 -1.20
N TYR A 66 -5.25 -16.80 -1.35
CA TYR A 66 -3.92 -17.34 -1.61
C TYR A 66 -3.38 -17.96 -0.32
N SER A 67 -2.76 -19.14 -0.44
CA SER A 67 -2.12 -19.83 0.69
C SER A 67 -0.82 -19.16 1.17
N GLN A 68 -0.26 -18.29 0.33
CA GLN A 68 0.97 -17.54 0.55
C GLN A 68 0.75 -16.10 0.08
N GLN A 69 1.63 -15.20 0.51
CA GLN A 69 1.58 -13.80 0.10
C GLN A 69 1.54 -13.66 -1.43
N ILE A 70 0.67 -12.78 -1.94
CA ILE A 70 0.67 -12.40 -3.36
C ILE A 70 1.94 -11.58 -3.63
N THR A 71 2.91 -12.18 -4.31
CA THR A 71 4.11 -11.48 -4.80
C THR A 71 3.82 -10.77 -6.12
N ASP A 72 4.66 -9.79 -6.50
CA ASP A 72 4.54 -9.11 -7.80
C ASP A 72 4.54 -10.08 -8.98
N THR A 73 5.40 -11.11 -8.94
CA THR A 73 5.42 -12.17 -9.95
C THR A 73 4.12 -12.96 -9.98
N LYS A 74 3.57 -13.29 -8.80
CA LYS A 74 2.33 -14.08 -8.71
C LYS A 74 1.12 -13.27 -9.15
N LEU A 75 1.08 -11.99 -8.81
CA LEU A 75 0.10 -11.03 -9.30
C LEU A 75 0.15 -10.93 -10.82
N LYS A 76 1.32 -10.67 -11.40
CA LYS A 76 1.52 -10.60 -12.85
C LYS A 76 1.07 -11.87 -13.56
N ASN A 77 1.46 -13.04 -13.05
CA ASN A 77 1.04 -14.32 -13.64
C ASN A 77 -0.47 -14.57 -13.52
N THR A 78 -1.10 -14.10 -12.43
CA THR A 78 -2.55 -14.16 -12.25
C THR A 78 -3.23 -13.29 -13.31
N LEU A 79 -2.79 -12.04 -13.48
CA LEU A 79 -3.34 -11.11 -14.48
C LEU A 79 -3.14 -11.63 -15.91
N LEU A 80 -1.95 -12.17 -16.21
CA LEU A 80 -1.69 -12.79 -17.51
C LEU A 80 -2.62 -13.98 -17.78
N SER A 81 -2.95 -14.76 -16.75
CA SER A 81 -3.93 -15.85 -16.87
C SER A 81 -5.33 -15.31 -17.16
N PHE A 82 -5.69 -14.15 -16.60
CA PHE A 82 -6.93 -13.46 -16.91
C PHE A 82 -6.97 -12.95 -18.35
N VAL A 83 -5.88 -12.37 -18.84
CA VAL A 83 -5.74 -11.95 -20.24
C VAL A 83 -5.89 -13.14 -21.19
N ASN A 84 -5.18 -14.24 -20.94
CA ASN A 84 -5.25 -15.46 -21.76
C ASN A 84 -6.65 -16.09 -21.77
N SER A 85 -7.44 -15.83 -20.73
CA SER A 85 -8.83 -16.28 -20.61
C SER A 85 -9.86 -15.26 -21.08
N GLU A 86 -9.42 -14.13 -21.61
CA GLU A 86 -10.27 -13.02 -22.05
C GLU A 86 -11.17 -12.45 -20.94
N LEU A 87 -10.76 -12.56 -19.67
CA LEU A 87 -11.46 -11.96 -18.53
C LEU A 87 -11.17 -10.47 -18.39
N ILE A 88 -9.94 -10.08 -18.72
CA ILE A 88 -9.47 -8.69 -18.88
C ILE A 88 -8.71 -8.59 -20.20
N SER A 89 -8.58 -7.38 -20.73
CA SER A 89 -7.74 -7.09 -21.89
C SER A 89 -6.28 -6.91 -21.52
N GLN A 90 -5.38 -7.01 -22.51
CA GLN A 90 -3.96 -6.72 -22.32
C GLN A 90 -3.72 -5.27 -21.88
N ASP A 91 -4.48 -4.32 -22.43
CA ASP A 91 -4.40 -2.90 -22.04
C ASP A 91 -4.78 -2.71 -20.56
N GLU A 92 -5.79 -3.44 -20.06
CA GLU A 92 -6.19 -3.41 -18.65
C GLU A 92 -5.11 -4.00 -17.74
N GLU A 93 -4.46 -5.10 -18.13
CA GLU A 93 -3.30 -5.63 -17.39
C GLU A 93 -2.17 -4.59 -17.32
N GLU A 94 -1.82 -3.98 -18.46
CA GLU A 94 -0.71 -3.03 -18.53
C GLU A 94 -0.96 -1.78 -17.70
N ILE A 95 -2.15 -1.17 -17.81
CA ILE A 95 -2.51 0.01 -17.02
C ILE A 95 -2.47 -0.32 -15.52
N PHE A 96 -3.02 -1.47 -15.11
CA PHE A 96 -2.99 -1.90 -13.71
C PHE A 96 -1.56 -2.01 -13.16
N LEU A 97 -0.69 -2.70 -13.89
CA LEU A 97 0.70 -2.90 -13.46
C LEU A 97 1.47 -1.58 -13.42
N ASN A 98 1.22 -0.69 -14.39
CA ASN A 98 1.85 0.62 -14.44
C ASN A 98 1.39 1.52 -13.28
N GLU A 99 0.09 1.55 -12.97
CA GLU A 99 -0.42 2.35 -11.86
C GLU A 99 0.06 1.82 -10.50
N LEU A 100 0.12 0.49 -10.34
CA LEU A 100 0.67 -0.15 -9.14
C LEU A 100 2.15 0.23 -8.95
N GLU A 101 2.96 0.12 -10.01
CA GLU A 101 4.38 0.45 -9.97
C GLU A 101 4.61 1.95 -9.74
N HIS A 102 3.82 2.81 -10.38
CA HIS A 102 3.87 4.24 -10.17
C HIS A 102 3.53 4.61 -8.71
N THR A 103 2.51 3.97 -8.13
CA THR A 103 2.13 4.15 -6.73
C THR A 103 3.22 3.70 -5.76
N LYS A 104 3.81 2.51 -5.99
CA LYS A 104 4.98 2.01 -5.25
C LYS A 104 6.15 2.99 -5.28
N THR A 105 6.47 3.48 -6.47
CA THR A 105 7.56 4.43 -6.68
C THR A 105 7.29 5.76 -5.99
N SER A 106 6.06 6.27 -6.07
CA SER A 106 5.65 7.54 -5.47
C SER A 106 5.79 7.52 -3.94
N PHE A 107 5.25 6.51 -3.25
CA PHE A 107 5.37 6.41 -1.79
C PHE A 107 6.81 6.18 -1.34
N THR A 108 7.58 5.38 -2.07
CA THR A 108 9.02 5.20 -1.81
C THR A 108 9.78 6.52 -1.93
N THR A 109 9.48 7.30 -2.97
CA THR A 109 10.08 8.62 -3.20
C THR A 109 9.71 9.61 -2.10
N GLN A 110 8.44 9.64 -1.68
CA GLN A 110 7.98 10.48 -0.57
C GLN A 110 8.70 10.14 0.73
N PHE A 111 8.79 8.86 1.10
CA PHE A 111 9.51 8.45 2.30
C PHE A 111 10.98 8.85 2.26
N ASN A 112 11.68 8.56 1.16
CA ASN A 112 13.09 8.92 1.01
C ASN A 112 13.31 10.44 1.07
N THR A 113 12.38 11.22 0.52
CA THR A 113 12.40 12.68 0.59
C THR A 113 12.30 13.17 2.04
N GLU A 114 11.38 12.62 2.82
CA GLU A 114 11.22 13.03 4.22
C GLU A 114 12.37 12.54 5.11
N LEU A 115 12.92 11.35 4.84
CA LEU A 115 14.13 10.88 5.51
C LEU A 115 15.33 11.80 5.25
N GLU A 116 15.48 12.27 4.01
CA GLU A 116 16.50 13.24 3.62
C GLU A 116 16.28 14.61 4.27
N ASN A 117 15.02 15.05 4.43
CA ASN A 117 14.70 16.27 5.17
C ASN A 117 15.08 16.15 6.66
N ILE A 118 14.85 14.98 7.29
CA ILE A 118 15.33 14.71 8.65
C ILE A 118 16.86 14.79 8.70
N ARG A 119 17.58 14.18 7.75
CA ARG A 119 19.05 14.24 7.68
C ARG A 119 19.55 15.68 7.65
N LYS A 120 19.06 16.49 6.71
CA LYS A 120 19.47 17.91 6.55
C LYS A 120 19.21 18.72 7.82
N LYS A 121 18.08 18.45 8.49
CA LYS A 121 17.69 19.17 9.71
C LYS A 121 18.46 18.69 10.94
N ALA A 122 18.83 17.41 10.99
CA ALA A 122 19.77 16.88 11.98
C ALA A 122 21.15 17.55 11.85
N GLU A 123 21.65 17.71 10.63
CA GLU A 123 22.91 18.43 10.35
C GLU A 123 22.86 19.91 10.74
N GLU A 124 21.71 20.57 10.54
CA GLU A 124 21.51 21.93 11.04
C GLU A 124 21.62 22.00 12.58
N LEU A 125 20.98 21.07 13.29
CA LEU A 125 21.08 21.00 14.75
C LEU A 125 22.50 20.67 15.21
N SER A 126 23.21 19.78 14.52
CA SER A 126 24.61 19.48 14.82
C SER A 126 25.51 20.71 14.70
N ARG A 127 25.39 21.48 13.61
CA ARG A 127 26.14 22.74 13.45
C ARG A 127 25.80 23.77 14.52
N LYS A 128 24.54 23.85 14.96
CA LYS A 128 24.15 24.73 16.07
C LYS A 128 24.71 24.26 17.40
N ALA A 129 24.80 22.94 17.63
CA ALA A 129 25.39 22.37 18.84
C ALA A 129 26.90 22.59 18.95
N GLU A 130 27.62 22.75 17.83
CA GLU A 130 29.04 23.15 17.84
C GLU A 130 29.24 24.56 18.41
N VAL A 131 28.26 25.45 18.22
CA VAL A 131 28.31 26.85 18.68
C VAL A 131 27.66 27.03 20.06
N ASP A 132 26.53 26.37 20.29
CA ASP A 132 25.71 26.46 21.50
C ASP A 132 25.27 25.06 21.96
N PRO A 133 26.19 24.28 22.55
CA PRO A 133 25.91 22.92 22.97
C PRO A 133 24.82 22.86 24.05
N TYR A 134 24.74 23.87 24.92
CA TYR A 134 23.76 23.91 26.02
C TYR A 134 22.31 23.86 25.50
N HIS A 135 22.01 24.50 24.37
CA HIS A 135 20.65 24.50 23.81
C HIS A 135 20.41 23.44 22.73
N TYR A 136 21.44 22.99 22.01
CA TYR A 136 21.24 22.18 20.80
C TYR A 136 21.78 20.75 20.87
N GLU A 137 22.63 20.40 21.85
CA GLU A 137 23.26 19.07 21.88
C GLU A 137 22.23 17.93 21.99
N SER A 138 21.25 18.06 22.88
CA SER A 138 20.20 17.06 23.06
C SER A 138 19.39 16.85 21.77
N ALA A 139 19.00 17.94 21.12
CA ALA A 139 18.22 17.89 19.89
C ALA A 139 19.03 17.35 18.71
N SER A 140 20.32 17.72 18.59
CA SER A 140 21.22 17.14 17.61
C SER A 140 21.32 15.61 17.79
N LYS A 141 21.54 15.13 19.01
CA LYS A 141 21.60 13.68 19.30
C LYS A 141 20.29 12.97 18.95
N ALA A 142 19.15 13.55 19.36
CA ALA A 142 17.84 12.99 19.07
C ALA A 142 17.54 12.92 17.56
N ALA A 143 17.89 13.97 16.81
CA ALA A 143 17.67 14.04 15.37
C ALA A 143 18.56 13.06 14.58
N ASN A 144 19.84 12.96 14.94
CA ASN A 144 20.75 12.00 14.31
C ASN A 144 20.33 10.56 14.57
N ARG A 145 19.93 10.25 15.81
CA ARG A 145 19.37 8.95 16.16
C ARG A 145 18.12 8.65 15.34
N LEU A 146 17.16 9.59 15.29
CA LEU A 146 15.93 9.42 14.53
C LEU A 146 16.22 9.09 13.06
N HIS A 147 17.11 9.85 12.41
CA HIS A 147 17.52 9.58 11.03
C HIS A 147 18.12 8.19 10.86
N GLN A 148 19.08 7.81 11.73
CA GLN A 148 19.78 6.53 11.64
C GLN A 148 18.82 5.34 11.81
N GLU A 149 17.94 5.39 12.82
CA GLU A 149 17.01 4.29 13.10
C GLU A 149 15.97 4.14 11.98
N LEU A 150 15.42 5.25 11.45
CA LEU A 150 14.51 5.20 10.31
C LEU A 150 15.21 4.66 9.05
N LEU A 151 16.46 5.07 8.80
CA LEU A 151 17.26 4.56 7.69
C LEU A 151 17.46 3.04 7.81
N ILE A 152 17.90 2.56 8.97
CA ILE A 152 18.12 1.11 9.23
C ILE A 152 16.81 0.35 9.07
N ALA A 153 15.73 0.80 9.70
CA ALA A 153 14.42 0.17 9.60
C ALA A 153 13.94 0.09 8.14
N SER A 154 14.11 1.18 7.38
CA SER A 154 13.72 1.21 5.97
C SER A 154 14.55 0.26 5.10
N GLN A 155 15.86 0.15 5.35
CA GLN A 155 16.73 -0.78 4.62
C GLN A 155 16.32 -2.24 4.85
N LEU A 156 16.01 -2.60 6.10
CA LEU A 156 15.52 -3.93 6.45
C LEU A 156 14.19 -4.24 5.75
N TYR A 157 13.26 -3.28 5.76
CA TYR A 157 11.98 -3.42 5.06
C TYR A 157 12.13 -3.55 3.55
N PHE A 158 12.95 -2.70 2.92
CA PHE A 158 13.14 -2.75 1.46
C PHE A 158 13.92 -3.97 1.01
N TYR A 159 14.74 -4.56 1.88
CA TYR A 159 15.41 -5.84 1.63
C TYR A 159 14.42 -7.01 1.59
N HIS A 160 13.43 -7.02 2.50
CA HIS A 160 12.42 -8.08 2.58
C HIS A 160 11.00 -7.50 2.67
N LYS A 161 10.37 -7.28 1.51
CA LYS A 161 9.08 -6.62 1.35
C LYS A 161 7.88 -7.53 1.69
N THR A 162 7.72 -7.86 2.97
CA THR A 162 6.58 -8.66 3.49
C THR A 162 5.71 -7.84 4.45
N PRO A 163 4.45 -8.28 4.73
CA PRO A 163 3.58 -7.61 5.69
C PRO A 163 4.20 -7.57 7.09
N GLU A 164 4.84 -8.66 7.52
CA GLU A 164 5.55 -8.73 8.80
C GLU A 164 6.73 -7.74 8.84
N ALA A 165 7.51 -7.65 7.77
CA ALA A 165 8.59 -6.68 7.69
C ALA A 165 8.06 -5.23 7.69
N TYR A 166 6.92 -4.98 7.04
CA TYR A 166 6.27 -3.68 7.10
C TYR A 166 5.79 -3.32 8.51
N GLU A 167 5.12 -4.22 9.22
CA GLU A 167 4.68 -3.95 10.59
C GLU A 167 5.88 -3.71 11.52
N ASN A 168 6.94 -4.51 11.42
CA ASN A 168 8.18 -4.28 12.17
C ASN A 168 8.81 -2.91 11.86
N PHE A 169 8.84 -2.52 10.58
CA PHE A 169 9.32 -1.20 10.15
C PHE A 169 8.48 -0.07 10.72
N LYS A 170 7.16 -0.17 10.59
CA LYS A 170 6.19 0.82 11.06
C LYS A 170 6.28 1.00 12.58
N GLU A 171 6.26 -0.09 13.35
CA GLU A 171 6.40 -0.06 14.81
C GLU A 171 7.73 0.57 15.24
N THR A 172 8.82 0.20 14.57
CA THR A 172 10.16 0.76 14.86
C THR A 172 10.18 2.27 14.58
N CYS A 173 9.67 2.70 13.43
CA CYS A 173 9.64 4.12 13.10
C CYS A 173 8.73 4.92 14.05
N GLN A 174 7.55 4.39 14.38
CA GLN A 174 6.64 5.02 15.33
C GLN A 174 7.31 5.22 16.69
N ARG A 175 7.92 4.17 17.24
CA ARG A 175 8.64 4.23 18.52
C ARG A 175 9.74 5.28 18.52
N GLU A 176 10.56 5.34 17.48
CA GLU A 176 11.68 6.30 17.44
C GLU A 176 11.20 7.74 17.18
N ILE A 177 10.13 7.94 16.41
CA ILE A 177 9.46 9.24 16.27
C ILE A 177 8.92 9.70 17.63
N GLU A 178 8.19 8.84 18.35
CA GLU A 178 7.63 9.16 19.68
C GLU A 178 8.73 9.48 20.69
N ARG A 179 9.84 8.74 20.67
CA ARG A 179 11.01 9.00 21.52
C ARG A 179 11.65 10.35 21.22
N ALA A 180 11.79 10.73 19.94
CA ALA A 180 12.48 11.95 19.54
C ALA A 180 11.59 13.21 19.68
N ARG A 181 10.26 13.04 19.56
CA ARG A 181 9.25 14.10 19.59
C ARG A 181 9.42 15.13 20.70
N PRO A 182 9.51 14.76 22.00
CA PRO A 182 9.53 15.76 23.09
C PRO A 182 10.74 16.70 23.05
N VAL A 183 11.84 16.26 22.44
CA VAL A 183 13.05 17.08 22.27
C VAL A 183 12.97 17.89 20.98
N LEU A 184 12.60 17.25 19.87
CA LEU A 184 12.67 17.88 18.56
C LEU A 184 11.58 18.93 18.34
N GLU A 185 10.37 18.73 18.86
CA GLU A 185 9.26 19.69 18.68
C GLU A 185 9.51 21.04 19.37
N GLN A 186 10.48 21.13 20.28
CA GLN A 186 10.93 22.40 20.86
C GLN A 186 11.66 23.29 19.84
N HIS A 187 12.10 22.72 18.71
CA HIS A 187 12.84 23.43 17.67
C HIS A 187 11.98 23.67 16.42
N ARG A 188 12.12 24.87 15.84
CA ARG A 188 11.27 25.34 14.73
C ARG A 188 11.20 24.36 13.56
N GLY A 189 9.98 24.02 13.17
CA GLY A 189 9.67 23.23 11.97
C GLY A 189 9.96 21.74 12.09
N TRP A 190 10.24 21.20 13.27
CA TRP A 190 10.33 19.74 13.46
C TRP A 190 8.95 19.08 13.53
N LYS A 191 7.95 19.71 14.16
CA LYS A 191 6.56 19.22 14.21
C LYS A 191 6.00 18.84 12.83
N PRO A 192 5.98 19.72 11.81
CA PRO A 192 5.50 19.34 10.48
C PRO A 192 6.35 18.27 9.80
N LEU A 193 7.66 18.24 10.04
CA LEU A 193 8.54 17.22 9.48
C LEU A 193 8.25 15.81 10.05
N LEU A 194 8.04 15.71 11.37
CA LEU A 194 7.65 14.47 12.04
C LEU A 194 6.28 13.96 11.57
N VAL A 195 5.38 14.89 11.23
CA VAL A 195 4.07 14.56 10.64
C VAL A 195 4.25 14.00 9.23
N ASN A 196 4.99 14.69 8.36
CA ASN A 196 5.19 14.27 6.97
C ASN A 196 5.86 12.90 6.87
N VAL A 197 6.91 12.63 7.67
CA VAL A 197 7.56 11.32 7.68
C VAL A 197 6.60 10.23 8.18
N GLY A 198 5.76 10.54 9.17
CA GLY A 198 4.72 9.62 9.65
C GLY A 198 3.72 9.26 8.55
N ALA A 199 3.25 10.26 7.79
CA ALA A 199 2.38 10.03 6.64
C ALA A 199 3.07 9.17 5.57
N ALA A 200 4.35 9.42 5.29
CA ALA A 200 5.11 8.63 4.32
C ALA A 200 5.31 7.17 4.76
N ILE A 201 5.54 6.91 6.06
CA ILE A 201 5.61 5.55 6.64
C ILE A 201 4.29 4.80 6.44
N ILE A 202 3.15 5.49 6.64
CA ILE A 202 1.83 4.88 6.39
C ILE A 202 1.63 4.63 4.90
N GLY A 203 2.03 5.56 4.03
CA GLY A 203 2.00 5.40 2.57
C GLY A 203 2.81 4.20 2.06
N LEU A 204 3.92 3.85 2.73
CA LEU A 204 4.64 2.61 2.42
C LEU A 204 3.84 1.34 2.74
N GLY A 205 2.96 1.39 3.75
CA GLY A 205 2.08 0.30 4.14
C GLY A 205 0.84 0.16 3.29
N VAL A 206 0.36 1.30 2.78
CA VAL A 206 -0.70 1.34 1.79
C VAL A 206 -0.43 0.36 0.67
N LEU A 207 0.83 0.21 0.23
CA LEU A 207 1.21 -0.72 -0.84
C LEU A 207 0.78 -2.17 -0.60
N TYR A 208 0.64 -2.60 0.65
CA TYR A 208 0.05 -3.89 1.00
C TYR A 208 -1.44 -3.79 1.29
N LEU A 209 -1.92 -2.67 1.82
CA LEU A 209 -3.35 -2.42 2.07
C LEU A 209 -4.17 -2.07 0.80
N LEU A 210 -3.51 -1.93 -0.36
CA LEU A 210 -4.20 -1.67 -1.62
C LEU A 210 -5.15 -2.83 -1.92
N ALA A 211 -6.45 -2.54 -1.88
CA ALA A 211 -7.42 -3.27 -2.69
C ALA A 211 -7.44 -2.57 -4.06
N ALA A 212 -6.75 -3.17 -5.02
CA ALA A 212 -6.78 -2.68 -6.39
C ALA A 212 -8.03 -3.24 -7.06
N SER A 213 -8.93 -2.37 -7.52
CA SER A 213 -10.19 -2.77 -8.14
C SER A 213 -10.25 -2.39 -9.61
N ILE A 214 -10.51 -3.36 -10.47
CA ILE A 214 -10.89 -3.18 -11.87
C ILE A 214 -12.40 -3.11 -11.91
N ASN A 215 -12.99 -1.92 -12.06
CA ASN A 215 -14.44 -1.75 -12.08
C ASN A 215 -14.91 -1.36 -13.48
N TYR A 216 -15.74 -2.22 -14.07
CA TYR A 216 -16.15 -2.07 -15.46
C TYR A 216 -17.40 -1.19 -15.65
N TYR A 217 -18.34 -1.21 -14.69
CA TYR A 217 -19.64 -0.55 -14.86
C TYR A 217 -19.72 0.86 -14.29
N LYS A 218 -18.95 1.18 -13.24
CA LYS A 218 -19.08 2.50 -12.57
C LYS A 218 -18.29 3.63 -13.23
N THR A 219 -17.51 3.33 -14.27
CA THR A 219 -16.47 4.25 -14.76
C THR A 219 -16.56 4.61 -16.23
N GLU A 220 -17.60 4.15 -16.95
CA GLU A 220 -17.75 4.40 -18.39
C GLU A 220 -16.48 4.04 -19.21
N GLY A 221 -15.73 3.01 -18.78
CA GLY A 221 -14.46 2.62 -19.41
C GLY A 221 -13.21 3.29 -18.84
N ARG A 222 -13.25 3.86 -17.62
CA ARG A 222 -12.03 4.22 -16.86
C ARG A 222 -11.70 3.10 -15.87
N HIS A 223 -10.65 2.36 -16.15
CA HIS A 223 -10.59 0.97 -15.71
C HIS A 223 -10.17 0.72 -14.24
N PHE A 224 -9.88 1.74 -13.42
CA PHE A 224 -9.27 1.50 -12.11
C PHE A 224 -9.74 2.46 -11.01
N PHE A 225 -10.10 1.88 -9.87
CA PHE A 225 -10.08 2.58 -8.59
C PHE A 225 -9.21 1.78 -7.63
N PHE A 226 -8.10 2.36 -7.17
CA PHE A 226 -7.53 1.91 -5.92
C PHE A 226 -8.51 2.30 -4.82
N HIS A 227 -9.28 1.34 -4.32
CA HIS A 227 -9.94 1.52 -3.05
C HIS A 227 -8.91 1.13 -2.00
N PHE A 228 -8.33 2.14 -1.36
CA PHE A 228 -7.88 1.93 0.01
C PHE A 228 -9.13 1.45 0.75
N GLU A 229 -9.07 0.33 1.46
CA GLU A 229 -10.17 -0.03 2.35
C GLU A 229 -10.54 1.23 3.13
N THR A 230 -11.80 1.63 3.04
CA THR A 230 -12.25 2.95 3.50
C THR A 230 -11.97 3.14 4.99
N ASP A 231 -11.84 2.07 5.76
CA ASP A 231 -11.34 2.09 7.14
C ASP A 231 -9.88 2.55 7.27
N SER A 232 -9.03 2.20 6.32
CA SER A 232 -7.62 2.59 6.26
C SER A 232 -7.46 4.05 5.84
N LEU A 233 -8.27 4.50 4.87
CA LEU A 233 -8.38 5.92 4.51
C LEU A 233 -9.00 6.72 5.64
N GLN A 234 -10.04 6.23 6.30
CA GLN A 234 -10.67 6.88 7.45
C GLN A 234 -9.74 6.84 8.66
N LYS A 235 -8.85 5.86 8.82
CA LYS A 235 -7.76 5.88 9.82
C LYS A 235 -6.67 6.87 9.42
N LEU A 236 -6.27 6.96 8.15
CA LEU A 236 -5.35 7.99 7.63
C LEU A 236 -5.93 9.40 7.76
N GLU A 237 -7.23 9.55 7.51
CA GLU A 237 -7.98 10.80 7.56
C GLU A 237 -8.28 11.16 9.01
N ASN A 238 -8.60 10.19 9.88
CA ASN A 238 -8.66 10.39 11.33
C ASN A 238 -7.29 10.69 11.92
N LEU A 239 -6.20 10.12 11.38
CA LEU A 239 -4.83 10.49 11.71
C LEU A 239 -4.55 11.92 11.23
N ASN A 240 -4.92 12.30 10.01
CA ASN A 240 -4.77 13.66 9.48
C ASN A 240 -5.66 14.68 10.23
N ILE A 241 -6.86 14.28 10.67
CA ILE A 241 -7.80 15.10 11.45
C ILE A 241 -7.32 15.23 12.90
N ALA A 242 -6.85 14.15 13.53
CA ALA A 242 -6.18 14.20 14.83
C ALA A 242 -4.91 15.07 14.75
N GLN A 243 -4.15 15.00 13.65
CA GLN A 243 -2.99 15.85 13.36
C GLN A 243 -3.39 17.32 13.16
N ALA A 244 -4.50 17.61 12.48
CA ALA A 244 -5.01 18.97 12.29
C ALA A 244 -5.56 19.59 13.59
N GLN A 245 -6.12 18.78 14.50
CA GLN A 245 -6.55 19.23 15.82
C GLN A 245 -5.36 19.53 16.75
N VAL A 246 -4.26 18.77 16.64
CA VAL A 246 -3.00 19.05 17.35
C VAL A 246 -2.25 20.28 16.79
N LEU A 247 -2.57 20.72 15.57
CA LEU A 247 -2.04 21.94 14.94
C LEU A 247 -2.89 23.21 15.20
N LYS A 248 -4.02 23.10 15.92
CA LYS A 248 -4.88 24.24 16.32
C LYS A 248 -4.60 24.79 17.73
N VAL A 249 -3.44 24.50 18.32
CA VAL A 249 -2.95 25.10 19.57
C VAL A 249 -1.61 25.78 19.33
#